data_AF-A0A960IQ89-F1
#
_entry.id   AF-A0A960IQ89-F1
#
_cell.length_a   1.000
_cell.length_b   1.000
_cell.length_c   1.000
_cell.angle_alpha   90.00
_cell.angle_beta   90.00
_cell.angle_gamma   90.00
#
_symmetry.space_group_name_H-M   'P 1'
#
loop_
_entity.id
_entity.type
_entity.pdbx_description
1 polymer ?
#
loop_
_entity_poly.entity_id
_entity_poly.type
_entity_poly.pdbx_seq_one_letter_code
_entity_poly.pdbx_strand_id
1 'polypeptide(L)'
;MDTSTTHPHPEPAGQTPTGSPQRIEFFFDPLCPWCWITSRWVLEVAEQRPLEVTWRLISLAVLNGGTDSEPARTAYQPMIRTGTEIMRVLAATRELGN
;
A
#
# COMPACT_ATOMS: atom_id res chain seq x y z
N MET A 1 13.52 29.85 -38.62
CA MET A 1 13.36 30.84 -37.53
C MET A 1 12.68 30.11 -36.40
N ASP A 2 13.48 29.84 -35.38
CA ASP A 2 13.26 28.91 -34.28
C ASP A 2 12.52 29.63 -33.15
N THR A 3 11.41 29.08 -32.65
CA THR A 3 10.67 29.63 -31.51
C THR A 3 10.52 28.57 -30.43
N SER A 4 11.65 28.09 -29.91
CA SER A 4 11.70 27.31 -28.68
C SER A 4 11.93 28.26 -27.49
N THR A 5 10.86 28.85 -26.97
CA THR A 5 10.91 29.55 -25.68
C THR A 5 10.83 28.50 -24.58
N THR A 6 11.97 28.09 -24.04
CA THR A 6 12.04 27.28 -22.82
C THR A 6 11.73 28.19 -21.63
N HIS A 7 10.60 27.97 -20.95
CA HIS A 7 10.38 28.55 -19.63
C HIS A 7 11.19 27.75 -18.60
N PRO A 8 12.01 28.40 -17.75
CA PRO A 8 12.72 27.69 -16.69
C PRO A 8 11.71 27.18 -15.66
N HIS A 9 11.72 25.88 -15.41
CA HIS A 9 11.06 25.29 -14.24
C HIS A 9 11.86 25.73 -13.01
N PRO A 10 11.26 26.40 -12.00
CA PRO A 10 11.99 26.71 -10.78
C PRO A 10 12.43 25.39 -10.12
N GLU A 11 13.72 25.26 -9.82
CA GLU A 11 14.20 24.19 -8.94
C GLU A 11 13.41 24.27 -7.63
N PRO A 12 12.85 23.15 -7.12
CA PRO A 12 12.26 23.19 -5.79
C PRO A 12 13.40 23.40 -4.79
N ALA A 13 13.49 24.62 -4.29
CA ALA A 13 14.34 24.99 -3.17
C ALA A 13 14.15 23.95 -2.05
N GLY A 14 15.25 23.38 -1.58
CA GLY A 14 15.28 22.43 -0.47
C GLY A 14 14.57 23.01 0.75
N GLN A 15 13.30 22.63 0.91
CA GLN A 15 12.51 22.96 2.08
C GLN A 15 12.68 21.83 3.07
N THR A 16 13.50 22.07 4.09
CA THR A 16 13.55 21.23 5.29
C THR A 16 12.13 21.13 5.85
N PRO A 17 11.54 19.93 6.03
CA PRO A 17 10.17 19.82 6.49
C PRO A 17 10.03 20.37 7.92
N THR A 18 9.37 21.52 8.08
CA THR A 18 9.18 22.19 9.39
C THR A 18 8.02 21.61 10.21
N GLY A 19 7.48 20.44 9.86
CA GLY A 19 6.32 19.83 10.51
C GLY A 19 6.64 18.47 11.11
N SER A 20 5.99 18.11 12.24
CA SER A 20 6.03 16.76 12.79
C SER A 20 5.58 15.73 11.74
N PRO A 21 6.18 14.52 11.70
CA PRO A 21 5.79 13.50 10.76
C PRO A 21 4.28 13.24 10.77
N GLN A 22 3.68 13.18 9.59
CA GLN A 22 2.29 12.76 9.46
C GLN A 22 2.24 11.25 9.71
N ARG A 23 1.31 10.81 10.57
CA ARG A 23 1.14 9.40 10.92
C ARG A 23 -0.01 8.80 10.13
N ILE A 24 0.24 7.67 9.47
CA ILE A 24 -0.78 6.90 8.77
C ILE A 24 -0.74 5.44 9.19
N GLU A 25 -1.90 4.79 9.16
CA GLU A 25 -1.99 3.34 9.19
C GLU A 25 -2.24 2.82 7.78
N PHE A 26 -1.42 1.88 7.34
CA PHE A 26 -1.56 1.25 6.03
C PHE A 26 -2.04 -0.20 6.21
N PHE A 27 -3.25 -0.50 5.74
CA PHE A 27 -3.84 -1.83 5.77
C PHE A 27 -3.46 -2.59 4.49
N PHE A 28 -2.71 -3.68 4.65
CA PHE A 28 -2.15 -4.45 3.54
C PHE A 28 -2.71 -5.88 3.51
N ASP A 29 -3.21 -6.27 2.34
CA ASP A 29 -3.47 -7.67 1.95
C ASP A 29 -2.62 -7.97 0.69
N PRO A 30 -1.78 -9.04 0.69
CA PRO A 30 -0.93 -9.40 -0.44
C PRO A 30 -1.71 -9.84 -1.70
N LEU A 31 -2.97 -10.26 -1.58
CA LEU A 31 -3.82 -10.56 -2.73
C LEU A 31 -4.44 -9.32 -3.37
N CYS A 32 -4.48 -8.19 -2.65
CA CYS A 32 -5.13 -6.99 -3.15
C CYS A 32 -4.17 -6.25 -4.11
N PRO A 33 -4.49 -6.16 -5.42
CA PRO A 33 -3.63 -5.48 -6.38
C PRO A 33 -3.49 -3.98 -6.05
N TRP A 34 -4.54 -3.39 -5.48
CA TRP A 34 -4.54 -1.99 -5.08
C TRP A 34 -3.65 -1.76 -3.86
N CYS A 35 -3.74 -2.61 -2.83
CA CYS A 35 -2.83 -2.53 -1.68
C CYS A 35 -1.37 -2.64 -2.13
N TRP A 36 -1.05 -3.53 -3.08
CA TRP A 36 0.30 -3.63 -3.62
C TRP A 36 0.77 -2.32 -4.26
N ILE A 37 0.02 -1.78 -5.22
CA ILE A 37 0.39 -0.54 -5.92
C ILE A 37 0.51 0.62 -4.93
N THR A 38 -0.48 0.80 -4.05
CA THR A 38 -0.47 1.89 -3.07
C THR A 38 0.66 1.72 -2.05
N SER A 39 1.04 0.49 -1.67
CA SER A 39 2.18 0.28 -0.78
C SER A 39 3.50 0.77 -1.38
N ARG A 40 3.71 0.57 -2.68
CA ARG A 40 4.91 1.06 -3.40
C ARG A 40 4.92 2.58 -3.44
N TRP A 41 3.77 3.19 -3.72
CA TRP A 41 3.63 4.65 -3.68
C TRP A 41 3.85 5.23 -2.27
N VAL A 42 3.33 4.59 -1.22
CA VAL A 42 3.55 5.04 0.16
C VAL A 42 5.03 5.02 0.54
N LEU A 43 5.77 4.00 0.12
CA LEU A 43 7.22 3.94 0.32
C LEU A 43 7.93 5.11 -0.39
N GLU A 44 7.57 5.39 -1.64
CA GLU A 44 8.15 6.51 -2.41
C GLU A 44 7.79 7.88 -1.82
N VAL A 45 6.58 8.06 -1.31
CA VAL A 45 6.18 9.30 -0.63
C VAL A 45 6.92 9.47 0.70
N ALA A 46 7.15 8.39 1.44
CA ALA A 46 7.91 8.43 2.69
C ALA A 46 9.38 8.85 2.49
N GLU A 47 9.94 8.63 1.29
CA GLU A 47 11.27 9.15 0.92
C GLU A 47 11.27 10.67 0.68
N GLN A 48 10.12 11.25 0.33
CA GLN A 48 10.00 12.65 -0.09
C GLN A 48 9.33 13.56 0.96
N ARG A 49 8.67 12.98 1.97
CA ARG A 49 7.86 13.70 2.97
C ARG A 49 8.06 13.10 4.36
N PRO A 50 7.97 13.91 5.43
CA PRO A 50 8.02 13.39 6.80
C PRO A 50 6.74 12.58 7.09
N LEU A 51 6.79 11.27 6.84
CA LEU A 51 5.67 10.34 6.96
C LEU A 51 6.08 9.15 7.84
N GLU A 52 5.30 8.86 8.87
CA GLU A 52 5.44 7.70 9.75
C GLU A 52 4.33 6.71 9.41
N VAL A 53 4.71 5.52 8.91
CA VAL A 53 3.77 4.51 8.43
C VAL A 53 3.70 3.34 9.40
N THR A 54 2.51 3.10 9.95
CA THR A 54 2.21 1.89 10.74
C THR A 54 1.54 0.85 9.86
N TRP A 55 2.18 -0.30 9.67
CA TRP A 55 1.63 -1.38 8.83
C TRP A 55 0.65 -2.28 9.62
N ARG A 56 -0.53 -2.46 9.03
CA ARG A 56 -1.61 -3.30 9.54
C ARG A 56 -1.94 -4.38 8.51
N LEU A 57 -2.24 -5.58 8.97
CA LEU A 57 -2.71 -6.65 8.11
C LEU A 57 -4.23 -6.56 7.98
N ILE A 58 -4.75 -6.74 6.77
CA ILE A 58 -6.18 -6.93 6.49
C ILE A 58 -6.35 -8.13 5.58
N SER A 59 -7.45 -8.88 5.70
CA SER A 59 -7.76 -10.02 4.83
C SER A 59 -9.03 -9.77 4.03
N LEU A 60 -8.92 -9.67 2.71
CA LEU A 60 -10.04 -9.59 1.77
C LEU A 60 -10.89 -10.86 1.80
N ALA A 61 -10.28 -12.03 2.02
CA ALA A 61 -11.00 -13.28 2.20
C ALA A 61 -11.98 -13.23 3.37
N VAL A 62 -11.55 -12.63 4.49
CA VAL A 62 -12.43 -12.42 5.66
C VAL A 62 -13.43 -11.29 5.40
N LEU A 63 -12.97 -10.17 4.85
CA LEU A 63 -13.81 -9.00 4.58
C LEU A 63 -14.98 -9.32 3.64
N ASN A 64 -14.73 -10.09 2.59
CA ASN A 64 -15.69 -10.37 1.51
C ASN A 64 -16.44 -11.72 1.69
N GLY A 65 -16.06 -12.53 2.68
CA GLY A 65 -16.54 -13.92 2.81
C GLY A 65 -18.06 -14.10 2.95
N GLY A 66 -18.80 -13.03 3.27
CA GLY A 66 -20.26 -13.03 3.34
C GLY A 66 -20.97 -12.25 2.24
N THR A 67 -20.23 -11.62 1.32
CA THR A 67 -20.79 -10.70 0.30
C THR A 67 -20.63 -11.22 -1.13
N ASP A 68 -19.74 -12.18 -1.34
CA ASP A 68 -19.46 -12.71 -2.67
C ASP A 68 -20.63 -13.54 -3.21
N SER A 69 -20.99 -13.31 -4.47
CA SER A 69 -21.90 -14.20 -5.19
C SER A 69 -21.28 -15.59 -5.36
N GLU A 70 -22.12 -16.61 -5.53
CA GLU A 70 -21.64 -17.98 -5.69
C GLU A 70 -20.67 -18.21 -6.86
N PRO A 71 -20.89 -17.63 -8.06
CA PRO A 71 -19.92 -17.69 -9.13
C PRO A 71 -18.56 -17.05 -8.76
N ALA A 72 -18.57 -15.91 -8.09
CA ALA A 72 -17.36 -15.22 -7.65
C ALA A 72 -16.60 -16.05 -6.60
N ARG A 73 -17.31 -16.57 -5.59
CA ARG A 73 -16.73 -17.43 -4.56
C ARG A 73 -16.05 -18.66 -5.16
N THR A 74 -16.69 -19.27 -6.16
CA THR A 74 -16.14 -20.44 -6.87
C THR A 74 -14.92 -20.07 -7.69
N ALA A 75 -14.98 -18.98 -8.47
CA ALA A 75 -13.87 -18.53 -9.32
C ALA A 75 -12.63 -18.13 -8.52
N TYR A 76 -12.81 -17.50 -7.35
CA TYR A 76 -11.70 -17.00 -6.53
C TYR A 76 -11.24 -17.97 -5.44
N GLN A 77 -11.87 -19.15 -5.31
CA GLN A 77 -11.55 -20.11 -4.24
C GLN A 77 -10.05 -20.45 -4.13
N PRO A 78 -9.32 -20.73 -5.23
CA PRO A 78 -7.88 -21.03 -5.13
C PRO A 78 -7.08 -19.82 -4.63
N MET A 79 -7.43 -18.62 -5.09
CA MET A 79 -6.79 -17.37 -4.67
C MET A 79 -7.04 -17.09 -3.19
N ILE A 80 -8.31 -17.18 -2.75
CA ILE A 80 -8.73 -17.02 -1.35
C ILE A 80 -7.94 -17.95 -0.43
N ARG A 81 -7.77 -19.22 -0.84
CA ARG A 81 -6.99 -20.20 -0.08
C ARG A 81 -5.53 -19.76 0.06
N THR A 82 -4.87 -19.46 -1.06
CA THR A 82 -3.47 -19.02 -1.05
C THR A 82 -3.28 -17.75 -0.24
N GLY A 83 -4.16 -16.76 -0.37
CA GLY A 83 -4.10 -15.53 0.44
C GLY A 83 -4.25 -15.79 1.92
N THR A 84 -5.16 -16.71 2.30
CA THR A 84 -5.32 -17.09 3.70
C THR A 84 -4.05 -17.73 4.26
N GLU A 85 -3.39 -18.60 3.49
CA GLU A 85 -2.13 -19.22 3.86
C GLU A 85 -1.01 -18.18 4.03
N ILE A 86 -0.86 -17.25 3.08
CA ILE A 86 0.12 -16.15 3.16
C ILE A 86 -0.16 -15.25 4.37
N MET A 87 -1.42 -14.86 4.59
CA MET A 87 -1.80 -13.98 5.69
C MET A 87 -1.49 -14.59 7.06
N ARG A 88 -1.61 -15.91 7.22
CA ARG A 88 -1.19 -16.61 8.44
C ARG A 88 0.32 -16.54 8.66
N VAL A 89 1.11 -16.67 7.60
CA VAL A 89 2.57 -16.50 7.68
C VAL A 89 2.92 -15.07 8.07
N LEU A 90 2.31 -14.06 7.43
CA LEU A 90 2.54 -12.66 7.76
C LEU A 90 2.17 -12.35 9.22
N ALA A 91 1.03 -12.85 9.70
CA ALA A 91 0.62 -12.70 11.09
C ALA A 91 1.65 -13.32 12.05
N ALA A 92 2.11 -14.54 11.77
CA ALA A 92 3.16 -15.18 12.56
C ALA A 92 4.47 -14.38 12.56
N THR A 93 4.90 -13.83 11.41
CA THR A 93 6.12 -13.00 11.36
C THR A 93 6.01 -11.72 12.19
N ARG A 94 4.80 -11.13 12.27
CA ARG A 94 4.54 -9.94 13.10
C ARG A 94 4.69 -10.23 14.58
N GLU A 95 4.31 -11.42 15.03
CA GLU A 95 4.45 -11.83 16.45
C GLU A 95 5.91 -12.08 16.84
N LEU A 96 6.78 -12.39 15.86
CA LEU A 96 8.21 -12.65 16.08
C LEU A 96 9.08 -11.39 16.01
N GLY A 97 8.64 -10.37 15.27
CA GLY A 97 9.34 -9.11 15.08
C GLY A 97 8.95 -8.06 16.13
N ASN A 98 9.44 -8.21 17.36
CA ASN A 98 9.51 -7.13 18.33
C ASN A 98 10.64 -6.15 17.98
#